data_AF-A0A6G3PIT2-F1
#
_entry.id   AF-A0A6G3PIT2-F1
#
_cell.length_a   1.000
_cell.length_b   1.000
_cell.length_c   1.000
_cell.angle_alpha   90.00
_cell.angle_beta   90.00
_cell.angle_gamma   90.00
#
_symmetry.space_group_name_H-M   'P 1'
#
loop_
_entity.id
_entity.type
_entity.pdbx_description
1 polymer ?
#
loop_
_entity_poly.entity_id
_entity_poly.type
_entity_poly.pdbx_seq_one_letter_code
_entity_poly.pdbx_strand_id
1 'polypeptide(L)' 'FAQIERAKAAGINFLDTAEMYPVPPKADTYATTERYIGNYFKSRGDRADWVLASKIAGPGNTIDYIRDGHLRHNR' A
#
# COMPACT_ATOMS: atom_id res chain seq x y z
N PHE A 1 8.24 11.61 -3.74
CA PHE A 1 7.70 10.79 -4.84
C PHE A 1 8.71 10.38 -5.92
N ALA A 2 10.02 10.65 -5.77
CA ALA A 2 11.00 10.48 -6.85
C ALA A 2 11.05 9.08 -7.49
N GLN A 3 10.85 8.01 -6.71
CA GLN A 3 10.85 6.64 -7.25
C GLN A 3 9.66 6.35 -8.18
N ILE A 4 8.46 6.80 -7.81
CA ILE A 4 7.25 6.60 -8.63
C ILE A 4 7.37 7.38 -9.94
N GLU A 5 7.88 8.62 -9.89
CA GLU A 5 8.10 9.43 -11.10
C GLU A 5 9.12 8.79 -12.03
N ARG A 6 10.22 8.27 -11.48
CA ARG A 6 11.25 7.58 -12.28
C ARG A 6 10.69 6.33 -12.94
N ALA A 7 9.84 5.57 -12.23
CA ALA A 7 9.17 4.40 -12.78
C ALA A 7 8.21 4.79 -13.93
N LYS A 8 7.38 5.82 -13.73
CA LYS A 8 6.46 6.33 -14.75
C LYS A 8 7.22 6.81 -15.99
N ALA A 9 8.32 7.54 -15.81
CA ALA A 9 9.17 8.01 -16.91
C ALA A 9 9.81 6.86 -17.72
N ALA A 10 9.99 5.69 -17.09
CA ALA A 10 10.45 4.47 -17.76
C ALA A 10 9.30 3.63 -18.38
N GLY A 11 8.06 4.13 -18.35
CA GLY A 11 6.88 3.44 -18.90
C GLY A 11 6.26 2.40 -17.96
N ILE A 12 6.67 2.32 -16.69
CA ILE A 12 6.04 1.43 -15.71
C ILE A 12 4.73 2.05 -15.24
N ASN A 13 3.64 1.28 -15.30
CA ASN A 13 2.32 1.68 -14.83
C ASN A 13 1.72 0.75 -13.77
N PHE A 14 2.46 -0.27 -13.33
CA PHE A 14 2.02 -1.22 -12.30
C PHE A 14 2.67 -0.89 -10.96
N LEU A 15 1.85 -0.68 -9.93
CA LEU A 15 2.28 -0.48 -8.55
C LEU A 15 1.72 -1.58 -7.66
N ASP A 16 2.61 -2.21 -6.91
CA ASP A 16 2.29 -3.26 -5.94
C ASP A 16 2.44 -2.74 -4.50
N THR A 17 1.46 -3.03 -3.65
CA THR A 17 1.50 -2.68 -2.23
C THR A 17 0.74 -3.72 -1.39
N ALA A 18 0.68 -3.51 -0.08
CA ALA A 18 -0.14 -4.24 0.86
C ALA A 18 -0.49 -3.32 2.04
N GLU A 19 -1.62 -3.56 2.71
CA GLU A 19 -2.01 -2.77 3.89
C GLU A 19 -0.98 -2.85 5.02
N MET A 20 -0.24 -3.97 5.08
CA MET A 20 0.76 -4.22 6.11
C MET A 20 2.08 -3.47 5.85
N TYR A 21 2.28 -2.90 4.65
CA TYR A 21 3.51 -2.17 4.34
C TYR A 21 3.54 -0.82 5.08
N PRO A 22 4.72 -0.41 5.58
CA PRO A 22 6.07 -0.88 5.24
C PRO A 22 6.58 -2.04 6.10
N VAL A 23 7.74 -2.59 5.71
CA VAL A 23 8.44 -3.68 6.41
C VAL A 23 9.67 -3.12 7.13
N PRO A 24 9.96 -3.52 8.39
CA PRO A 24 9.18 -4.46 9.21
C PRO A 24 7.80 -3.88 9.61
N PRO A 25 6.73 -4.70 9.64
CA PRO A 25 5.40 -4.24 10.03
C PRO A 25 5.39 -3.75 11.49
N LYS A 26 4.84 -2.55 11.71
CA LYS A 26 4.64 -1.95 13.04
C LYS A 26 3.33 -1.18 13.09
N ALA A 27 2.73 -1.10 14.28
CA ALA A 27 1.50 -0.34 14.52
C ALA A 27 1.63 1.13 14.08
N ASP A 28 2.71 1.80 14.50
CA ASP A 28 2.93 3.23 14.22
C ASP A 28 3.07 3.57 12.72
N THR A 29 3.46 2.59 11.91
CA THR A 29 3.67 2.77 10.46
C THR A 29 2.61 2.08 9.61
N TYR A 30 1.57 1.51 10.20
CA TYR A 30 0.52 0.79 9.50
C TYR A 30 -0.11 1.63 8.37
N ALA A 31 -0.28 1.02 7.19
CA ALA A 31 -0.84 1.59 5.96
C ALA A 31 -0.12 2.84 5.43
N THR A 32 1.09 3.16 5.91
CA THR A 32 1.80 4.37 5.46
C THR A 32 2.25 4.29 4.00
N THR A 33 2.59 3.11 3.48
CA THR A 33 2.91 2.93 2.06
C THR A 33 1.72 3.29 1.18
N GLU A 34 0.52 2.77 1.48
CA GLU A 34 -0.70 3.10 0.73
C GLU A 34 -1.06 4.59 0.87
N ARG A 35 -0.83 5.18 2.05
CA ARG A 35 -1.03 6.63 2.27
C ARG A 35 -0.11 7.47 1.39
N TYR A 36 1.15 7.07 1.22
CA TYR A 36 2.08 7.77 0.31
C TYR A 36 1.68 7.62 -1.16
N ILE A 37 1.22 6.45 -1.58
CA ILE A 37 0.70 6.23 -2.95
C ILE A 37 -0.57 7.06 -3.16
N GLY A 38 -1.50 7.09 -2.20
CA GLY A 38 -2.70 7.92 -2.28
C GLY A 38 -2.38 9.42 -2.34
N ASN A 39 -1.42 9.89 -1.55
CA ASN A 39 -0.94 11.28 -1.61
C ASN A 39 -0.30 11.61 -2.96
N TYR A 40 0.45 10.67 -3.55
CA TYR A 40 1.00 10.82 -4.91
C TYR A 40 -0.13 11.02 -5.92
N PHE A 41 -1.08 10.11 -5.99
CA PHE A 41 -2.21 10.20 -6.93
C PHE A 41 -3.03 11.47 -6.73
N LYS A 42 -3.30 11.87 -5.48
CA LYS A 42 -3.97 13.13 -5.18
C LYS A 42 -3.19 14.35 -5.70
N SER A 43 -1.86 14.33 -5.61
CA SER A 43 -1.00 15.43 -6.04
C SER A 43 -0.79 15.52 -7.56
N ARG A 44 -0.96 14.41 -8.28
CA ARG A 44 -0.71 14.33 -9.73
C ARG A 44 -1.97 14.28 -10.58
N GLY A 45 -3.08 13.79 -10.03
CA GLY A 45 -4.37 13.71 -10.74
C GLY A 45 -4.40 12.64 -11.85
N ASP A 46 -3.40 11.76 -11.89
CA ASP A 46 -3.14 10.81 -12.98
C ASP A 46 -3.50 9.36 -12.61
N ARG A 47 -4.32 9.15 -11.58
CA ARG A 47 -4.66 7.80 -11.05
C ARG A 47 -5.10 6.83 -12.15
N ALA A 48 -5.83 7.28 -13.16
CA ALA A 48 -6.35 6.44 -14.23
C ALA A 48 -5.25 5.76 -15.07
N ASP A 49 -4.03 6.31 -15.08
CA ASP A 49 -2.89 5.75 -15.83
C ASP A 49 -2.28 4.52 -15.15
N TRP A 50 -2.64 4.25 -13.89
CA TRP A 50 -1.98 3.27 -13.04
C TRP A 50 -2.83 2.02 -12.79
N VAL A 51 -2.18 0.86 -12.86
CA VAL A 51 -2.67 -0.39 -12.28
C VAL A 51 -2.12 -0.49 -10.86
N LEU A 52 -3.00 -0.33 -9.87
CA LEU A 52 -2.64 -0.46 -8.45
C LEU A 52 -3.15 -1.79 -7.90
N ALA A 53 -2.24 -2.64 -7.45
CA ALA A 53 -2.54 -3.87 -6.74
C ALA A 53 -2.21 -3.72 -5.25
N SER A 54 -3.18 -4.00 -4.38
CA SER A 54 -2.97 -4.11 -2.94
C SER A 54 -3.33 -5.51 -2.44
N LYS A 55 -2.90 -5.81 -1.21
CA LYS A 55 -3.08 -7.11 -0.57
C LYS A 55 -3.60 -6.91 0.83
N ILE A 56 -4.55 -7.76 1.18
CA ILE A 56 -5.09 -7.89 2.52
C ILE A 56 -4.21 -8.89 3.29
N ALA A 57 -3.71 -8.49 4.45
CA ALA A 57 -2.96 -9.32 5.37
C ALA A 57 -3.85 -10.48 5.86
N GLY A 58 -3.36 -11.71 5.69
CA GLY A 58 -3.96 -12.91 6.26
C GLY A 58 -3.67 -13.07 7.76
N PRO A 59 -4.28 -14.07 8.43
CA PRO A 59 -4.04 -14.33 9.84
C PRO A 59 -2.57 -14.64 10.12
N GLY A 60 -2.01 -14.02 11.18
CA GLY A 60 -0.63 -14.23 11.62
C GLY A 60 -0.48 -13.95 13.12
N ASN A 61 0.47 -14.63 13.77
CA ASN A 61 0.58 -14.65 15.23
C ASN A 61 1.11 -13.35 15.87
N THR A 62 1.63 -12.41 15.07
CA THR A 62 2.39 -11.25 15.58
C THR A 62 1.85 -9.89 15.12
N ILE A 63 0.70 -9.85 14.45
CA ILE A 63 0.10 -8.62 13.92
C ILE A 63 -1.29 -8.45 14.52
N ASP A 64 -1.38 -7.72 15.62
CA ASP A 64 -2.59 -7.45 16.40
C ASP A 64 -3.22 -6.07 16.12
N TYR A 65 -2.47 -5.15 15.51
CA TYR A 65 -2.89 -3.78 15.25
C TYR A 65 -3.59 -3.56 13.90
N ILE A 66 -3.52 -4.52 12.97
CA ILE A 66 -4.20 -4.41 11.67
C ILE A 66 -5.66 -4.83 11.85
N ARG A 67 -6.60 -3.92 11.55
CA ARG A 67 -8.05 -4.12 11.72
C ARG A 67 -8.41 -4.70 13.09
N ASP A 68 -7.81 -4.16 14.15
CA ASP A 68 -8.05 -4.59 15.53
C ASP A 68 -7.81 -6.11 15.75
N GLY A 69 -6.87 -6.69 14.99
CA GLY A 69 -6.52 -8.12 15.04
C GLY A 69 -7.45 -9.03 14.23
N HIS A 70 -8.49 -8.48 13.60
CA HIS A 70 -9.43 -9.24 12.77
C HIS A 70 -8.92 -9.41 11.33
N LEU A 71 -7.91 -10.27 11.18
CA LEU A 71 -7.24 -10.52 9.89
C LEU A 71 -7.96 -11.53 8.99
N ARG A 72 -8.84 -12.36 9.56
CA ARG A 72 -9.59 -13.34 8.77
C ARG A 72 -10.66 -12.62 7.96
N HIS A 73 -10.66 -12.86 6.65
CA HIS A 73 -11.73 -12.44 5.77
C HIS A 73 -12.77 -13.57 5.63
N ASN A 74 -13.46 -13.89 6.73
CA ASN A 74 -14.61 -14.78 6.74
C ASN A 74 -15.88 -13.93 6.83
N ARG A 75 -16.42 -13.55 5.67
CA ARG A 75 -17.79 -13.06 5.54
C ARG A 75 -18.71 -14.22 5.20
#